data_AF-A0A8R1HNF0-F1
#
_entry.id   AF-A0A8R1HNF0-F1
#
_cell.length_a   1.000
_cell.length_b   1.000
_cell.length_c   1.000
_cell.angle_alpha   90.00
_cell.angle_beta   90.00
_cell.angle_gamma   90.00
#
_symmetry.space_group_name_H-M   'P 1'
#
loop_
_entity.id
_entity.type
_entity.pdbx_description
1 polymer ?
#
loop_
_entity_poly.entity_id
_entity_poly.type
_entity_poly.pdbx_seq_one_letter_code
_entity_poly.pdbx_strand_id
1 'polypeptide(L)'
;MDRNILRACRKDPRRTSTDIQVSVTSPNESVPLRRTIIRRLQVAGLHGRRPVKKPLHLSWGPREWANHIWSDESKFNLFGTDGIQWIRRPIGSRYAPQYQCLTVKHGGSCRQLVSTSPCGSPGMAKSVPGLQSHRTYVGGARTTSQRSPASNANQKLAQLKAAWKSIPMTVVQTLLDSMPRRCQAVIDAKAYPTKY
;
A
#
# COMPACT_ATOMS: atom_id res chain seq x y z
N MET A 1 -21.39 -40.00 -12.33
CA MET A 1 -20.06 -39.44 -11.98
C MET A 1 -19.84 -38.01 -12.51
N ASP A 2 -19.88 -37.75 -13.82
CA ASP A 2 -19.54 -36.42 -14.39
C ASP A 2 -20.42 -35.25 -13.89
N ARG A 3 -21.74 -35.44 -13.78
CA ARG A 3 -22.62 -34.40 -13.20
C ARG A 3 -22.25 -34.05 -11.75
N ASN A 4 -21.80 -35.02 -10.96
CA ASN A 4 -21.44 -34.81 -9.56
C ASN A 4 -20.11 -34.06 -9.44
N ILE A 5 -19.13 -34.37 -10.30
CA ILE A 5 -17.86 -33.64 -10.41
C ILE A 5 -18.13 -32.16 -10.75
N LEU A 6 -18.96 -31.91 -11.76
CA LEU A 6 -19.32 -30.55 -12.18
C LEU A 6 -20.10 -29.79 -11.11
N ARG A 7 -21.04 -30.47 -10.43
CA ARG A 7 -21.82 -29.87 -9.33
C ARG A 7 -20.93 -29.50 -8.15
N ALA A 8 -19.98 -30.35 -7.77
CA ALA A 8 -19.05 -30.08 -6.68
C ALA A 8 -18.16 -28.87 -6.97
N CYS A 9 -17.63 -28.77 -8.20
CA CYS A 9 -16.82 -27.63 -8.63
C CYS A 9 -17.63 -26.33 -8.74
N ARG A 10 -18.87 -26.38 -9.27
CA ARG A 10 -19.75 -25.20 -9.34
C ARG A 10 -20.24 -24.72 -7.98
N LYS A 11 -20.43 -25.63 -7.02
CA LYS A 11 -20.82 -25.28 -5.65
C LYS A 11 -19.72 -24.50 -4.93
N ASP A 12 -18.47 -24.91 -5.13
CA ASP A 12 -17.31 -24.21 -4.57
C ASP A 12 -16.12 -24.28 -5.57
N PRO A 13 -15.85 -23.18 -6.30
CA PRO A 13 -14.78 -23.11 -7.28
C PRO A 13 -13.37 -23.24 -6.70
N ARG A 14 -13.20 -23.21 -5.37
CA ARG A 14 -11.89 -23.36 -4.71
C ARG A 14 -11.52 -24.80 -4.40
N ARG A 15 -12.46 -25.74 -4.54
CA ARG A 15 -12.19 -27.15 -4.26
C ARG A 15 -11.14 -27.73 -5.20
N THR A 16 -10.18 -28.44 -4.64
CA THR A 16 -9.15 -29.12 -5.40
C THR A 16 -9.68 -30.43 -5.99
N SER A 17 -8.95 -31.02 -6.95
CA SER A 17 -9.32 -32.34 -7.49
C SER A 17 -9.38 -33.43 -6.42
N THR A 18 -8.62 -33.29 -5.34
CA THR A 18 -8.64 -34.21 -4.19
C THR A 18 -9.93 -34.04 -3.39
N ASP A 19 -10.33 -32.81 -3.08
CA ASP A 19 -11.59 -32.54 -2.35
C ASP A 19 -12.80 -32.98 -3.16
N ILE A 20 -12.75 -32.79 -4.49
CA ILE A 20 -13.80 -33.26 -5.40
C ILE A 20 -13.85 -34.79 -5.41
N GLN A 21 -12.70 -35.47 -5.44
CA GLN A 21 -12.63 -36.94 -5.37
C GLN A 21 -13.30 -37.47 -4.10
N VAL A 22 -12.97 -36.90 -2.94
CA VAL A 22 -13.60 -37.26 -1.65
C VAL A 22 -15.11 -37.04 -1.71
N SER A 23 -15.57 -35.92 -2.27
CA SER A 23 -17.00 -35.59 -2.33
C SER A 23 -17.83 -36.40 -3.33
N VAL A 24 -17.18 -37.02 -4.32
CA VAL A 24 -17.85 -37.80 -5.39
C VAL A 24 -17.73 -39.31 -5.14
N THR A 25 -16.84 -39.73 -4.25
CA THR A 25 -16.66 -41.15 -3.90
C THR A 25 -17.83 -41.62 -3.04
N SER A 26 -18.57 -42.59 -3.54
CA SER A 26 -19.58 -43.34 -2.79
C SER A 26 -18.97 -44.62 -2.22
N PRO A 27 -19.40 -45.13 -1.05
CA PRO A 27 -18.91 -46.38 -0.48
C PRO A 27 -19.02 -47.59 -1.42
N ASN A 28 -19.97 -47.56 -2.36
CA ASN A 28 -20.25 -48.65 -3.29
C ASN A 28 -19.67 -48.45 -4.71
N GLU A 29 -18.93 -47.38 -4.98
CA GLU A 29 -18.36 -47.12 -6.31
C GLU A 29 -16.82 -47.07 -6.31
N SER A 30 -16.23 -47.46 -7.44
CA SER A 30 -14.79 -47.34 -7.66
C SER A 30 -14.36 -45.86 -7.58
N VAL A 31 -13.35 -45.58 -6.76
CA VAL A 31 -12.81 -44.24 -6.57
C VAL A 31 -12.29 -43.69 -7.91
N PRO A 32 -12.83 -42.57 -8.42
CA PRO A 32 -12.32 -41.96 -9.65
C PRO A 32 -10.90 -41.46 -9.44
N LEU A 33 -10.01 -41.74 -10.39
CA LEU A 33 -8.66 -41.19 -10.33
C LEU A 33 -8.68 -39.65 -10.50
N ARG A 34 -7.81 -38.95 -9.77
CA ARG A 34 -7.68 -37.47 -9.86
C ARG A 34 -7.47 -36.96 -11.29
N ARG A 35 -6.68 -37.68 -12.11
CA ARG A 35 -6.47 -37.36 -13.53
C ARG A 35 -7.78 -37.35 -14.33
N THR A 36 -8.69 -38.26 -14.01
CA THR A 36 -10.00 -38.36 -14.66
C THR A 36 -10.86 -37.16 -14.30
N ILE A 37 -10.86 -36.75 -13.02
CA ILE A 37 -11.58 -35.56 -12.55
C ILE A 37 -11.05 -34.30 -13.26
N ILE A 38 -9.73 -34.11 -13.32
CA ILE A 38 -9.11 -32.96 -14.01
C ILE A 38 -9.49 -32.96 -15.49
N ARG A 39 -9.39 -34.09 -16.19
CA ARG A 39 -9.73 -34.20 -17.61
C ARG A 39 -11.20 -33.85 -17.85
N ARG A 40 -12.12 -34.37 -17.02
CA ARG A 40 -13.56 -34.10 -17.14
C ARG A 40 -13.89 -32.62 -16.88
N LEU A 41 -13.23 -31.98 -15.92
CA LEU A 41 -13.35 -30.54 -15.67
C LEU A 41 -12.87 -29.71 -16.87
N GLN A 42 -11.71 -30.07 -17.44
CA GLN A 42 -11.16 -29.39 -18.62
C GLN A 42 -12.04 -29.56 -19.86
N VAL A 43 -12.59 -30.76 -20.11
CA VAL A 43 -13.55 -31.01 -21.21
C VAL A 43 -14.80 -30.14 -21.05
N ALA A 44 -15.21 -29.84 -19.82
CA ALA A 44 -16.32 -28.93 -19.53
C ALA A 44 -15.92 -27.43 -19.49
N GLY A 45 -14.69 -27.09 -19.89
CA GLY A 45 -14.17 -25.71 -19.91
C GLY A 45 -13.77 -25.14 -18.54
N LEU A 46 -13.71 -25.97 -17.49
CA LEU A 46 -13.32 -25.55 -16.14
C LEU A 46 -11.81 -25.79 -15.94
N HIS A 47 -11.04 -24.71 -15.99
CA HIS A 47 -9.59 -24.74 -15.84
C HIS A 47 -9.15 -24.24 -14.47
N GLY A 48 -8.19 -24.94 -13.86
CA GLY A 48 -7.46 -24.43 -12.70
C GLY A 48 -6.62 -23.22 -13.10
N ARG A 49 -6.87 -22.08 -12.44
CA ARG A 49 -6.12 -20.82 -12.62
C ARG A 49 -5.86 -20.20 -11.25
N ARG A 50 -4.78 -19.42 -11.14
CA ARG A 50 -4.51 -18.65 -9.92
C ARG A 50 -5.61 -17.59 -9.77
N PRO A 51 -6.27 -17.48 -8.60
CA PRO A 51 -7.28 -16.45 -8.40
C PRO A 51 -6.64 -15.06 -8.48
N VAL A 52 -7.35 -14.12 -9.11
CA VAL A 52 -6.94 -12.71 -9.16
C VAL A 52 -7.13 -12.11 -7.77
N LYS A 53 -6.10 -11.40 -7.28
CA LYS A 53 -6.20 -10.63 -6.05
C LYS A 53 -7.00 -9.36 -6.34
N LYS A 54 -8.23 -9.28 -5.82
CA LYS A 54 -9.03 -8.07 -5.89
C LYS A 54 -8.65 -7.13 -4.73
N PRO A 55 -8.56 -5.81 -4.96
CA PRO A 55 -8.43 -4.87 -3.85
C PRO A 55 -9.62 -5.04 -2.91
N LEU A 56 -9.34 -5.07 -1.60
CA LEU A 56 -10.38 -5.06 -0.57
C LEU A 56 -11.11 -3.70 -0.63
N HIS A 57 -12.40 -3.68 -0.24
CA HIS A 57 -13.19 -2.46 0.01
C HIS A 57 -13.84 -1.76 -1.20
N LEU A 58 -14.04 -2.45 -2.33
CA LEU A 58 -14.72 -1.83 -3.49
C LEU A 58 -16.17 -1.42 -3.24
N SER A 59 -16.86 -2.12 -2.34
CA SER A 59 -18.23 -1.82 -1.97
C SER A 59 -18.34 -0.72 -0.92
N TRP A 60 -17.22 -0.15 -0.48
CA TRP A 60 -17.23 0.83 0.58
C TRP A 60 -17.79 2.16 0.11
N GLY A 61 -18.81 2.63 0.84
CA GLY A 61 -19.34 3.98 0.67
C GLY A 61 -18.41 5.04 1.27
N PRO A 62 -18.62 6.33 0.97
CA PRO A 62 -17.81 7.43 1.51
C PRO A 62 -17.68 7.41 3.05
N ARG A 63 -18.74 6.97 3.75
CA ARG A 63 -18.79 6.88 5.21
C ARG A 63 -17.90 5.76 5.77
N GLU A 64 -17.77 4.65 5.05
CA GLU A 64 -16.89 3.54 5.44
C GLU A 64 -15.43 3.93 5.21
N TRP A 65 -15.13 4.64 4.11
CA TRP A 65 -13.80 5.21 3.88
C TRP A 65 -13.41 6.24 4.93
N ALA A 66 -14.35 7.09 5.35
CA ALA A 66 -14.13 8.07 6.42
C ALA A 66 -13.86 7.40 7.77
N ASN A 67 -14.48 6.24 8.03
CA ASN A 67 -14.28 5.47 9.25
C ASN A 67 -12.99 4.63 9.27
N HIS A 68 -12.30 4.53 8.14
CA HIS A 68 -11.07 3.75 8.04
C HIS A 68 -9.85 4.53 8.54
N ILE A 69 -8.98 3.84 9.29
CA ILE A 69 -7.73 4.39 9.80
C ILE A 69 -6.60 4.07 8.84
N TRP A 70 -6.03 5.09 8.17
CA TRP A 70 -4.92 4.92 7.24
C TRP A 70 -3.58 5.19 7.89
N SER A 71 -2.62 4.27 7.80
CA SER A 71 -1.26 4.42 8.35
C SER A 71 -0.16 4.11 7.35
N ASP A 72 0.95 4.86 7.42
CA ASP A 72 2.13 4.70 6.56
C ASP A 72 3.42 5.09 7.32
N GLU A 73 4.59 4.95 6.71
CA GLU A 73 5.83 5.52 7.21
C GLU A 73 6.47 6.42 6.16
N SER A 74 6.87 7.62 6.55
CA SER A 74 7.61 8.52 5.67
C SER A 74 8.89 8.99 6.35
N LYS A 75 10.00 8.89 5.60
CA LYS A 75 11.29 9.43 5.99
C LYS A 75 11.36 10.91 5.59
N PHE A 76 11.72 11.77 6.54
CA PHE A 76 12.01 13.17 6.28
C PHE A 76 13.49 13.45 6.53
N ASN A 77 14.17 13.96 5.53
CA ASN A 77 15.58 14.33 5.63
C ASN A 77 15.73 15.70 6.29
N LEU A 78 16.70 15.83 7.19
CA LEU A 78 17.12 17.11 7.77
C LEU A 78 17.94 17.93 6.77
N PHE A 79 18.76 17.25 5.96
CA PHE A 79 19.64 17.84 4.95
C PHE A 79 19.49 17.15 3.60
N GLY A 80 19.38 17.94 2.53
CA GLY A 80 19.33 17.47 1.16
C GLY A 80 18.08 16.68 0.78
N THR A 81 17.96 16.40 -0.50
CA THR A 81 16.97 15.46 -1.06
C THR A 81 17.61 14.09 -1.24
N ASP A 82 16.85 12.99 -1.14
CA ASP A 82 17.36 11.64 -1.48
C ASP A 82 17.69 11.49 -2.99
N GLY A 83 17.34 12.49 -3.81
CA GLY A 83 17.59 12.51 -5.24
C GLY A 83 19.02 12.89 -5.63
N ILE A 84 19.43 12.45 -6.82
CA ILE A 84 20.72 12.80 -7.42
C ILE A 84 20.74 14.31 -7.72
N GLN A 85 21.70 15.03 -7.13
CA GLN A 85 21.96 16.42 -7.45
C GLN A 85 22.93 16.51 -8.63
N TRP A 86 22.49 17.18 -9.70
CA TRP A 86 23.31 17.39 -10.89
C TRP A 86 24.00 18.76 -10.82
N ILE A 87 25.32 18.79 -11.02
CA ILE A 87 26.12 20.03 -11.07
C ILE A 87 26.88 20.06 -12.40
N ARG A 88 26.78 21.19 -13.11
CA ARG A 88 27.59 21.46 -14.31
C ARG A 88 28.94 22.01 -13.88
N ARG A 89 30.05 21.43 -14.36
CA ARG A 89 31.42 21.86 -14.03
C ARG A 89 32.40 21.65 -15.20
N PRO A 90 33.46 22.47 -15.31
CA PRO A 90 34.56 22.25 -16.25
C PRO A 90 35.25 20.88 -16.09
N ILE A 91 35.96 20.43 -17.13
CA ILE A 91 36.79 19.22 -17.08
C ILE A 91 37.94 19.43 -16.07
N GLY A 92 38.22 18.41 -15.25
CA GLY A 92 39.29 18.46 -14.23
C GLY A 92 38.91 19.13 -12.91
N SER A 93 37.80 19.88 -12.83
CA SER A 93 37.42 20.61 -11.60
C SER A 93 36.58 19.79 -10.61
N ARG A 94 36.64 18.45 -10.64
CA ARG A 94 35.78 17.57 -9.83
C ARG A 94 35.89 17.84 -8.32
N TYR A 95 37.08 18.16 -7.83
CA TYR A 95 37.35 18.30 -6.41
C TYR A 95 37.37 19.76 -5.92
N ALA A 96 37.06 20.75 -6.76
CA ALA A 96 36.99 22.13 -6.27
C ALA A 96 35.82 22.29 -5.28
N PRO A 97 35.98 22.95 -4.12
CA PRO A 97 34.95 23.07 -3.08
C PRO A 97 33.60 23.60 -3.60
N GLN A 98 33.63 24.49 -4.60
CA GLN A 98 32.44 25.06 -5.24
C GLN A 98 31.58 24.05 -6.04
N TYR A 99 32.12 22.88 -6.38
CA TYR A 99 31.41 21.82 -7.11
C TYR A 99 31.20 20.55 -6.28
N GLN A 100 31.55 20.58 -4.99
CA GLN A 100 31.32 19.47 -4.06
C GLN A 100 29.99 19.69 -3.30
N CYS A 101 29.19 18.63 -3.19
CA CYS A 101 28.07 18.60 -2.26
C CYS A 101 28.56 18.08 -0.91
N LEU A 102 28.31 18.82 0.16
CA LEU A 102 28.57 18.32 1.51
C LEU A 102 27.65 17.12 1.82
N THR A 103 28.24 15.99 2.18
CA THR A 103 27.50 14.77 2.54
C THR A 103 27.64 14.49 4.04
N VAL A 104 26.53 14.42 4.76
CA VAL A 104 26.52 13.97 6.16
C VAL A 104 26.46 12.44 6.17
N LYS A 105 27.50 11.78 6.70
CA LYS A 105 27.62 10.31 6.64
C LYS A 105 26.65 9.58 7.60
N HIS A 106 26.29 10.18 8.74
CA HIS A 106 25.29 9.62 9.68
C HIS A 106 24.55 10.72 10.47
N GLY A 107 23.26 10.48 10.82
CA GLY A 107 22.57 11.22 11.89
C GLY A 107 21.51 12.27 11.51
N GLY A 108 21.09 12.35 10.23
CA GLY A 108 20.21 13.44 9.77
C GLY A 108 18.77 13.06 9.39
N SER A 109 18.33 11.81 9.47
CA SER A 109 16.99 11.44 9.01
C SER A 109 16.04 11.19 10.17
N CYS A 110 14.89 11.85 10.16
CA CYS A 110 13.77 11.56 11.05
C CYS A 110 12.83 10.59 10.32
N ARG A 111 12.60 9.40 10.90
CA ARG A 111 11.53 8.48 10.45
C ARG A 111 10.28 8.82 11.25
N GLN A 112 9.16 9.03 10.57
CA GLN A 112 7.88 9.29 11.22
C GLN A 112 6.84 8.26 10.78
N LEU A 113 6.16 7.70 11.78
CA LEU A 113 5.00 6.84 11.66
C LEU A 113 3.73 7.67 11.51
N VAL A 114 2.83 7.21 10.64
CA VAL A 114 1.65 7.91 10.18
C VAL A 114 0.42 7.05 10.45
N SER A 115 -0.69 7.60 10.94
CA SER A 115 -2.04 6.99 10.99
C SER A 115 -3.15 8.07 10.83
N THR A 116 -4.42 7.77 10.55
CA THR A 116 -5.50 8.78 10.51
C THR A 116 -6.72 8.27 11.25
N SER A 117 -7.41 9.11 12.02
CA SER A 117 -8.63 8.69 12.73
C SER A 117 -9.87 9.38 12.15
N PRO A 118 -11.07 8.76 12.23
CA PRO A 118 -12.29 9.24 11.55
C PRO A 118 -12.91 10.52 12.09
N CYS A 119 -12.39 11.08 13.19
CA CYS A 119 -13.10 12.12 13.92
C CYS A 119 -12.15 13.29 14.28
N GLY A 120 -12.17 14.30 13.42
CA GLY A 120 -12.41 15.70 13.77
C GLY A 120 -11.53 16.47 14.75
N SER A 121 -10.58 15.87 15.46
CA SER A 121 -9.83 16.57 16.52
C SER A 121 -8.31 16.39 16.41
N PRO A 122 -7.52 17.46 16.18
CA PRO A 122 -6.06 17.42 16.21
C PRO A 122 -5.53 17.29 17.64
N GLY A 123 -5.36 16.05 18.13
CA GLY A 123 -4.72 15.74 19.40
C GLY A 123 -3.18 15.80 19.35
N MET A 124 -2.55 16.36 20.40
CA MET A 124 -1.13 16.72 20.54
C MET A 124 -0.10 15.58 20.44
N ALA A 125 1.12 15.93 19.99
CA ALA A 125 2.27 15.03 19.78
C ALA A 125 3.35 15.14 20.86
N LYS A 126 3.75 14.00 21.47
CA LYS A 126 4.96 13.83 22.31
C LYS A 126 6.03 13.00 21.57
N SER A 127 7.30 13.20 21.89
CA SER A 127 8.46 12.47 21.32
C SER A 127 8.97 11.44 22.33
N VAL A 128 9.20 10.19 21.91
CA VAL A 128 9.86 9.15 22.72
C VAL A 128 10.87 8.38 21.84
N PRO A 129 12.10 8.10 22.30
CA PRO A 129 13.05 7.24 21.59
C PRO A 129 12.80 5.76 21.89
N GLY A 130 12.88 4.91 20.87
CA GLY A 130 12.71 3.46 20.98
C GLY A 130 11.31 3.01 20.56
N LEU A 131 11.23 2.02 19.67
CA LEU A 131 9.99 1.46 19.13
C LEU A 131 8.96 1.16 20.24
N GLN A 132 7.75 1.75 20.15
CA GLN A 132 6.55 1.08 19.62
C GLN A 132 5.34 2.02 19.75
N SER A 133 4.46 1.91 18.76
CA SER A 133 3.02 2.15 18.87
C SER A 133 2.48 3.56 18.63
N HIS A 134 2.00 3.69 17.39
CA HIS A 134 0.73 4.33 17.00
C HIS A 134 0.72 5.86 16.83
N ARG A 135 0.13 6.28 15.69
CA ARG A 135 -0.38 7.64 15.35
C ARG A 135 0.63 8.68 14.80
N THR A 136 0.38 9.56 13.81
CA THR A 136 -0.79 9.98 12.95
C THR A 136 -0.21 10.80 11.74
N TYR A 137 -0.66 10.71 10.46
CA TYR A 137 -0.39 11.64 9.32
C TYR A 137 -1.18 11.32 8.00
N VAL A 138 -1.22 12.21 7.00
CA VAL A 138 -1.76 12.05 5.62
C VAL A 138 -0.81 12.73 4.64
N GLY A 139 -0.44 12.08 3.53
CA GLY A 139 0.61 12.45 2.55
C GLY A 139 0.56 13.81 1.83
N GLY A 140 0.31 14.92 2.51
CA GLY A 140 0.34 16.29 1.98
C GLY A 140 1.61 17.10 2.30
N ALA A 141 2.36 16.81 3.38
CA ALA A 141 3.50 17.66 3.80
C ALA A 141 4.82 17.39 3.11
N ARG A 142 4.93 16.43 2.18
CA ARG A 142 6.20 16.26 1.46
C ARG A 142 6.57 17.54 0.69
N THR A 143 5.59 18.25 0.13
CA THR A 143 5.86 19.37 -0.78
C THR A 143 6.22 20.66 -0.04
N THR A 144 5.61 20.92 1.12
CA THR A 144 5.81 22.17 1.89
C THR A 144 6.93 22.06 2.93
N SER A 145 7.08 20.92 3.62
CA SER A 145 8.05 20.79 4.72
C SER A 145 9.51 20.58 4.28
N GLN A 146 9.73 20.16 3.03
CA GLN A 146 11.07 19.95 2.45
C GLN A 146 11.74 21.27 2.05
N ARG A 147 10.99 22.38 1.93
CA ARG A 147 11.51 23.66 1.38
C ARG A 147 12.23 24.52 2.42
N SER A 148 11.87 24.40 3.69
CA SER A 148 12.53 25.16 4.75
C SER A 148 13.70 24.36 5.33
N PRO A 149 14.92 24.90 5.32
CA PRO A 149 16.05 24.30 6.03
C PRO A 149 15.73 24.20 7.52
N ALA A 150 16.15 23.10 8.15
CA ALA A 150 16.13 22.96 9.60
C ALA A 150 17.54 22.61 10.06
N SER A 151 17.98 23.26 11.12
CA SER A 151 19.32 23.08 11.67
C SER A 151 19.45 21.81 12.52
N ASN A 152 18.35 21.36 13.13
CA ASN A 152 18.33 20.16 13.98
C ASN A 152 17.00 19.40 13.87
N ALA A 153 17.00 18.15 14.36
CA ALA A 153 15.85 17.25 14.28
C ALA A 153 14.61 17.81 15.01
N ASN A 154 14.79 18.50 16.13
CA ASN A 154 13.70 19.10 16.90
C ASN A 154 13.01 20.24 16.15
N GLN A 155 13.79 21.08 15.46
CA GLN A 155 13.27 22.13 14.61
C GLN A 155 12.53 21.54 13.40
N LYS A 156 13.07 20.49 12.78
CA LYS A 156 12.38 19.78 11.68
C LYS A 156 11.06 19.16 12.15
N LEU A 157 11.06 18.56 13.34
CA LEU A 157 9.85 18.02 13.97
C LEU A 157 8.81 19.12 14.24
N ALA A 158 9.23 20.28 14.75
CA ALA A 158 8.34 21.42 14.98
C ALA A 158 7.74 21.96 13.67
N GLN A 159 8.55 22.08 12.61
CA GLN A 159 8.09 22.46 11.27
C GLN A 159 7.07 21.47 10.72
N LEU A 160 7.33 20.16 10.87
CA LEU A 160 6.38 19.12 10.45
C LEU A 160 5.06 19.18 11.23
N LYS A 161 5.12 19.41 12.54
CA LYS A 161 3.92 19.61 13.39
C LYS A 161 3.14 20.86 13.00
N ALA A 162 3.80 21.96 12.66
CA ALA A 162 3.16 23.19 12.20
C ALA A 162 2.50 23.00 10.84
N ALA A 163 3.24 22.43 9.88
CA ALA A 163 2.74 22.12 8.54
C ALA A 163 1.55 21.15 8.60
N TRP A 164 1.52 20.22 9.56
CA TRP A 164 0.39 19.32 9.81
C TRP A 164 -0.86 20.08 10.26
N LYS A 165 -0.73 20.97 11.25
CA LYS A 165 -1.86 21.77 11.74
C LYS A 165 -2.45 22.69 10.66
N SER A 166 -1.63 23.09 9.69
CA SER A 166 -2.08 23.94 8.57
C SER A 166 -2.74 23.18 7.42
N ILE A 167 -2.83 21.84 7.46
CA ILE A 167 -3.48 21.09 6.37
C ILE A 167 -4.99 21.31 6.49
N PRO A 168 -5.64 21.89 5.47
CA PRO A 168 -7.08 22.08 5.51
C PRO A 168 -7.77 20.73 5.38
N MET A 169 -8.90 20.57 6.09
CA MET A 169 -9.71 19.35 6.01
C MET A 169 -10.18 19.03 4.59
N THR A 170 -10.29 20.03 3.72
CA THR A 170 -10.62 19.84 2.30
C THR A 170 -9.63 18.91 1.58
N VAL A 171 -8.35 18.93 1.94
CA VAL A 171 -7.34 18.01 1.38
C VAL A 171 -7.59 16.58 1.82
N VAL A 172 -7.98 16.37 3.08
CA VAL A 172 -8.31 15.03 3.58
C VAL A 172 -9.58 14.51 2.91
N GLN A 173 -10.61 15.36 2.77
CA GLN A 173 -11.86 14.99 2.12
C GLN A 173 -11.65 14.61 0.66
N THR A 174 -10.91 15.43 -0.11
CA THR A 174 -10.60 15.13 -1.51
C THR A 174 -9.79 13.83 -1.68
N LEU A 175 -8.94 13.47 -0.71
CA LEU A 175 -8.25 12.19 -0.70
C LEU A 175 -9.22 11.02 -0.48
N LEU A 176 -10.12 11.11 0.50
CA LEU A 176 -11.16 10.11 0.74
C LEU A 176 -12.07 9.94 -0.48
N ASP A 177 -12.54 11.04 -1.06
CA ASP A 177 -13.38 11.04 -2.26
C ASP A 177 -12.65 10.48 -3.50
N SER A 178 -11.32 10.50 -3.50
CA SER A 178 -10.52 9.89 -4.57
C SER A 178 -10.42 8.36 -4.45
N MET A 179 -10.66 7.77 -3.28
CA MET A 179 -10.37 6.35 -3.03
C MET A 179 -11.13 5.38 -3.94
N PRO A 180 -12.45 5.53 -4.16
CA PRO A 180 -13.18 4.66 -5.08
C PRO A 180 -12.56 4.63 -6.48
N ARG A 181 -12.14 5.80 -6.99
CA ARG A 181 -11.51 5.91 -8.33
C ARG A 181 -10.13 5.24 -8.38
N ARG A 182 -9.34 5.27 -7.29
CA ARG A 182 -8.05 4.57 -7.24
C ARG A 182 -8.22 3.06 -7.19
N CYS A 183 -9.18 2.58 -6.40
CA CYS A 183 -9.51 1.16 -6.33
C CYS A 183 -10.01 0.64 -7.69
N GLN A 184 -10.84 1.42 -8.40
CA GLN A 184 -11.28 1.06 -9.75
C GLN A 184 -10.11 1.01 -10.73
N ALA A 185 -9.21 1.99 -10.70
CA ALA A 185 -8.01 1.98 -11.55
C ALA A 185 -7.13 0.74 -11.35
N VAL A 186 -7.03 0.22 -10.12
CA VAL A 186 -6.32 -1.03 -9.81
C VAL A 186 -7.03 -2.24 -10.43
N ILE A 187 -8.36 -2.25 -10.47
CA ILE A 187 -9.13 -3.33 -11.13
C ILE A 187 -8.94 -3.29 -12.64
N ASP A 188 -9.08 -2.11 -13.23
CA ASP A 188 -8.93 -1.92 -14.68
C ASP A 188 -7.52 -2.32 -15.11
N ALA A 189 -6.52 -1.98 -14.28
CA ALA A 189 -5.13 -2.39 -14.44
C ALA A 189 -4.87 -3.85 -14.05
N LYS A 190 -5.86 -4.68 -13.72
CA LYS A 190 -5.67 -6.09 -13.31
C LYS A 190 -4.63 -6.27 -12.20
N ALA A 191 -4.65 -5.38 -11.21
CA ALA A 191 -3.71 -5.28 -10.09
C ALA A 191 -2.26 -4.91 -10.46
N TYR A 192 -2.02 -4.41 -11.67
CA TYR A 192 -0.74 -3.79 -12.04
C TYR A 192 -0.63 -2.36 -11.49
N PRO A 193 0.59 -1.78 -11.40
CA PRO A 193 0.81 -0.43 -10.92
C PRO A 193 -0.04 0.61 -11.67
N THR A 194 -0.63 1.53 -10.92
CA THR A 194 -1.41 2.65 -11.47
C THR A 194 -0.64 3.96 -11.34
N LYS A 195 -1.17 5.06 -11.86
CA LYS A 195 -0.59 6.40 -11.72
C LYS A 195 -0.61 6.96 -10.29
N TYR A 196 -1.33 6.31 -9.37
CA TYR A 196 -1.53 6.76 -7.99
C TYR A 196 -0.52 6.15 -7.03
#